data_AF-A0A166BYB5-F1
#
_entry.id   AF-A0A166BYB5-F1
#
_cell.length_a   1.000
_cell.length_b   1.000
_cell.length_c   1.000
_cell.angle_alpha   90.00
_cell.angle_beta   90.00
_cell.angle_gamma   90.00
#
_symmetry.space_group_name_H-M   'P 1'
#
loop_
_entity.id
_entity.type
_entity.pdbx_description
1 polymer ?
#
loop_
_entity_poly.entity_id
_entity_poly.type
_entity_poly.pdbx_seq_one_letter_code
_entity_poly.pdbx_strand_id
1 'polypeptide(L)'
;MASGTPPPTFLGIPVELRLRILELPALDIRDIIRCMLVCRDLRDLLNGSTLYTYKRELERCSMVDNSPDYPISTKLEKLLDRNRRWRDLDAFSVKTLEVPFVSGPISLLGGIFARTVRGSNKRDLDIGLLVLPKGDGDVEDIIPEGQNWGEVIEAIAIDPEQDLLVVVNGVQQE
;
A
#
# COMPACT_ATOMS: atom_id res chain seq x y z
N MET A 1 -27.37 4.67 52.39
CA MET A 1 -25.95 4.74 51.98
C MET A 1 -25.76 3.71 50.88
N ALA A 2 -25.78 4.12 49.61
CA ALA A 2 -25.58 3.21 48.49
C ALA A 2 -24.07 2.94 48.34
N SER A 3 -23.63 1.74 48.67
CA SER A 3 -22.29 1.24 48.36
C SER A 3 -22.21 0.98 46.86
N GLY A 4 -22.02 2.03 46.07
CA GLY A 4 -21.77 1.91 44.63
C GLY A 4 -20.38 1.29 44.45
N THR A 5 -20.33 0.06 43.94
CA THR A 5 -19.08 -0.52 43.44
C THR A 5 -18.50 0.44 42.40
N PRO A 6 -17.21 0.83 42.51
CA PRO A 6 -16.59 1.69 41.50
C PRO A 6 -16.70 1.03 40.12
N PRO A 7 -16.88 1.82 39.06
CA PRO A 7 -16.98 1.28 37.71
C PRO A 7 -15.72 0.47 37.39
N PRO A 8 -15.85 -0.64 36.64
CA PRO A 8 -14.70 -1.45 36.27
C PRO A 8 -13.70 -0.60 35.50
N THR A 9 -12.48 -0.53 36.02
CA THR A 9 -11.38 0.16 35.34
C THR A 9 -10.83 -0.72 34.22
N PHE A 10 -10.20 -0.12 33.22
CA PHE A 10 -9.55 -0.88 32.14
C PHE A 10 -8.53 -1.89 32.65
N LEU A 11 -7.86 -1.62 33.77
CA LEU A 11 -6.91 -2.57 34.37
C LEU A 11 -7.59 -3.70 35.16
N GLY A 12 -8.86 -3.53 35.54
CA GLY A 12 -9.65 -4.52 36.28
C GLY A 12 -10.32 -5.58 35.40
N ILE A 13 -10.29 -5.43 34.07
CA ILE A 13 -10.82 -6.44 33.13
C ILE A 13 -9.77 -7.50 32.79
N PRO A 14 -10.19 -8.73 32.42
CA PRO A 14 -9.29 -9.80 31.97
C PRO A 14 -8.31 -9.35 30.89
N VAL A 15 -7.11 -9.94 30.91
CA VAL A 15 -6.02 -9.56 30.00
C VAL A 15 -6.39 -9.76 28.53
N GLU A 16 -7.18 -10.78 28.23
CA GLU A 16 -7.69 -11.11 26.90
C GLU A 16 -8.56 -9.97 26.37
N LEU A 17 -9.41 -9.39 27.21
CA LEU A 17 -10.25 -8.25 26.83
C LEU A 17 -9.44 -6.97 26.66
N ARG A 18 -8.41 -6.76 27.49
CA ARG A 18 -7.46 -5.65 27.30
C ARG A 18 -6.77 -5.74 25.95
N LEU A 19 -6.25 -6.92 25.61
CA LEU A 19 -5.63 -7.17 24.32
C LEU A 19 -6.61 -6.93 23.17
N ARG A 20 -7.83 -7.47 23.24
CA ARG A 20 -8.86 -7.23 22.20
C ARG A 20 -9.18 -5.75 21.98
N ILE A 21 -9.20 -4.94 23.05
CA ILE A 21 -9.39 -3.50 22.93
C ILE A 21 -8.18 -2.84 22.27
N LEU A 22 -6.97 -3.24 22.64
CA LEU A 22 -5.71 -2.72 22.08
C LEU A 22 -5.50 -3.16 20.62
N GLU A 23 -6.13 -4.27 20.19
CA GLU A 23 -6.12 -4.77 18.81
C GLU A 23 -7.07 -4.00 17.87
N LEU A 24 -7.91 -3.09 18.39
CA LEU A 24 -8.88 -2.38 17.58
C LEU A 24 -8.20 -1.62 16.42
N PRO A 25 -8.78 -1.63 15.20
CA PRO A 25 -8.19 -0.99 14.03
C PRO A 25 -7.90 0.50 14.20
N ALA A 26 -8.68 1.19 15.04
CA ALA A 26 -8.55 2.61 15.31
C ALA A 26 -7.28 3.00 16.10
N LEU A 27 -6.60 2.03 16.73
CA LEU A 27 -5.39 2.29 17.51
C LEU A 27 -4.15 2.06 16.64
N ASP A 28 -3.38 3.11 16.39
CA ASP A 28 -2.11 3.03 15.68
C ASP A 28 -0.94 2.71 16.62
N ILE A 29 0.27 2.56 16.08
CA ILE A 29 1.45 2.29 16.91
C ILE A 29 1.73 3.41 17.93
N ARG A 30 1.38 4.67 17.62
CA ARG A 30 1.60 5.82 18.49
C ARG A 30 0.68 5.74 19.70
N ASP A 31 -0.56 5.33 19.50
CA ASP A 31 -1.52 5.08 20.57
C ASP A 31 -1.09 3.92 21.46
N ILE A 32 -0.58 2.83 20.87
CA ILE A 32 0.01 1.71 21.63
C ILE A 32 1.18 2.20 22.49
N ILE A 33 2.09 3.00 21.94
CA ILE A 33 3.21 3.59 22.70
C ILE A 33 2.68 4.48 23.82
N ARG A 34 1.67 5.32 23.57
CA ARG A 34 1.04 6.15 24.61
C ARG A 34 0.47 5.29 25.73
N CYS A 35 -0.20 4.17 25.43
CA CYS A 35 -0.67 3.22 26.44
C CYS A 35 0.47 2.66 27.31
N MET A 36 1.64 2.36 26.71
CA MET A 36 2.84 1.92 27.45
C MET A 36 3.45 3.01 28.36
N LEU A 37 3.09 4.27 28.14
CA LEU A 37 3.50 5.39 28.99
C LEU A 37 2.53 5.65 30.15
N VAL A 38 1.31 5.12 30.11
CA VAL A 38 0.29 5.33 31.17
C VAL A 38 0.68 4.62 32.46
N CYS A 39 1.01 3.32 32.40
CA CYS A 39 1.41 2.56 33.58
C CYS A 39 2.33 1.37 33.24
N ARG A 40 2.94 0.79 34.28
CA ARG A 40 3.85 -0.37 34.14
C ARG A 40 3.12 -1.61 33.64
N ASP A 41 1.91 -1.88 34.13
CA ASP A 41 1.13 -3.05 33.72
C ASP A 41 0.86 -3.06 32.20
N LEU A 42 0.51 -1.91 31.62
CA LEU A 42 0.29 -1.80 30.17
C LEU A 42 1.59 -1.86 29.39
N ARG A 43 2.66 -1.28 29.93
CA ARG A 43 3.99 -1.42 29.35
C ARG A 43 4.41 -2.88 29.29
N ASP A 44 4.29 -3.61 30.39
CA ASP A 44 4.72 -5.00 30.49
C ASP A 44 3.81 -5.92 29.65
N LEU A 45 2.52 -5.60 29.53
CA LEU A 45 1.60 -6.31 28.65
C LEU A 45 1.95 -6.14 27.16
N LEU A 46 2.31 -4.92 26.74
CA LEU A 46 2.53 -4.59 25.33
C LEU A 46 3.97 -4.79 24.88
N ASN A 47 4.94 -4.61 25.77
CA ASN A 47 6.36 -4.74 25.44
C ASN A 47 6.68 -6.18 25.05
N GLY A 48 7.24 -6.37 23.85
CA GLY A 48 7.50 -7.70 23.31
C GLY A 48 6.26 -8.47 22.86
N SER A 49 5.06 -7.89 22.92
CA SER A 49 3.85 -8.52 22.41
C SER A 49 3.87 -8.63 20.88
N THR A 50 3.15 -9.62 20.35
CA THR A 50 2.95 -9.79 18.91
C THR A 50 2.24 -8.57 18.30
N LEU A 51 1.26 -7.99 19.00
CA LEU A 51 0.56 -6.78 18.59
C LEU A 51 1.51 -5.59 18.42
N TYR A 52 2.34 -5.32 19.43
CA TYR A 52 3.31 -4.23 19.37
C TYR A 52 4.31 -4.42 18.23
N THR A 53 4.85 -5.64 18.11
CA THR A 53 5.79 -5.98 17.03
C THR A 53 5.13 -5.79 15.66
N TYR A 54 3.91 -6.29 15.49
CA TYR A 54 3.14 -6.14 14.25
C TYR A 54 2.92 -4.68 13.86
N LYS A 55 2.35 -3.87 14.77
CA LYS A 55 2.07 -2.45 14.51
C LYS A 55 3.36 -1.66 14.23
N ARG A 56 4.46 -1.99 14.92
CA ARG A 56 5.77 -1.38 14.68
C ARG A 56 6.34 -1.73 13.30
N GLU A 57 6.25 -2.99 12.89
CA GLU A 57 6.72 -3.41 11.56
C GLU A 57 5.87 -2.81 10.43
N LEU A 58 4.56 -2.65 10.63
CA LEU A 58 3.71 -1.92 9.68
C LEU A 58 4.17 -0.48 9.50
N GLU A 59 4.34 0.28 10.60
CA GLU A 59 4.80 1.67 10.55
C GLU A 59 6.18 1.79 9.91
N ARG A 60 7.12 0.91 10.30
CA ARG A 60 8.50 0.91 9.77
C ARG A 60 8.55 0.76 8.25
N CYS A 61 7.59 0.04 7.69
CA CYS A 61 7.49 -0.22 6.25
C CYS A 61 6.44 0.64 5.56
N SER A 62 5.83 1.60 6.26
CA SER A 62 4.72 2.44 5.76
C SER A 62 3.60 1.62 5.11
N MET A 63 3.23 0.50 5.74
CA MET A 63 2.21 -0.43 5.25
C MET A 63 0.90 -0.30 6.04
N VAL A 64 -0.22 -0.52 5.35
CA VAL A 64 -1.57 -0.54 5.93
C VAL A 64 -2.09 -1.98 5.99
N ASP A 65 -2.72 -2.34 7.11
CA ASP A 65 -3.38 -3.64 7.28
C ASP A 65 -4.75 -3.64 6.57
N ASN A 66 -4.86 -4.42 5.49
CA ASN A 66 -6.10 -4.61 4.74
C ASN A 66 -6.70 -6.01 4.94
N SER A 67 -6.29 -6.74 5.97
CA SER A 67 -6.63 -8.17 6.13
C SER A 67 -7.29 -8.42 7.49
N PRO A 68 -8.54 -7.95 7.71
CA PRO A 68 -9.17 -7.96 9.03
C PRO A 68 -9.31 -9.36 9.64
N ASP A 69 -9.45 -10.39 8.80
CA ASP A 69 -9.85 -11.73 9.24
C ASP A 69 -8.71 -12.60 9.79
N TYR A 70 -7.45 -12.21 9.57
CA TYR A 70 -6.31 -13.03 10.01
C TYR A 70 -5.90 -12.74 11.45
N PRO A 71 -5.47 -13.76 12.22
CA PRO A 71 -4.83 -13.54 13.51
C PRO A 71 -3.56 -12.69 13.36
N ILE A 72 -3.30 -11.81 14.33
CA ILE A 72 -2.13 -10.90 14.31
C ILE A 72 -0.81 -11.65 14.16
N SER A 73 -0.67 -12.84 14.77
CA SER A 73 0.51 -13.69 14.60
C SER A 73 0.75 -14.06 13.14
N THR A 74 -0.29 -14.53 12.45
CA THR A 74 -0.24 -14.84 11.02
C THR A 74 0.04 -13.60 10.17
N LYS A 75 -0.54 -12.45 10.52
CA LYS A 75 -0.25 -11.18 9.81
C LYS A 75 1.21 -10.77 9.98
N LEU A 76 1.75 -10.85 11.19
CA LEU A 76 3.15 -10.55 11.48
C LEU A 76 4.09 -11.49 10.73
N GLU A 77 3.82 -12.79 10.74
CA GLU A 77 4.61 -13.78 9.99
C GLU A 77 4.65 -13.43 8.50
N LYS A 78 3.49 -13.19 7.88
CA LYS A 78 3.40 -12.77 6.48
C LYS A 78 4.14 -11.46 6.20
N LEU A 79 4.04 -10.50 7.10
CA LEU A 79 4.72 -9.21 6.98
C LEU A 79 6.25 -9.38 7.03
N LEU A 80 6.75 -10.17 7.97
CA LEU A 80 8.18 -10.45 8.11
C LEU A 80 8.73 -11.25 6.92
N ASP A 81 8.00 -12.27 6.45
CA ASP A 81 8.36 -13.05 5.27
C ASP A 81 8.41 -12.17 4.03
N ARG A 82 7.37 -11.35 3.80
CA ARG A 82 7.35 -10.36 2.72
C ARG A 82 8.56 -9.44 2.80
N ASN A 83 8.83 -8.84 3.95
CA ASN A 83 9.94 -7.90 4.13
C ASN A 83 11.31 -8.55 3.90
N ARG A 84 11.47 -9.83 4.28
CA ARG A 84 12.68 -10.60 3.97
C ARG A 84 12.81 -10.81 2.47
N ARG A 85 11.78 -11.34 1.80
CA ARG A 85 11.80 -11.60 0.36
C ARG A 85 12.10 -10.36 -0.46
N TRP A 86 11.53 -9.21 -0.08
CA TRP A 86 11.82 -7.92 -0.71
C TRP A 86 13.29 -7.50 -0.56
N ARG A 87 13.90 -7.77 0.60
CA ARG A 87 15.32 -7.47 0.83
C ARG A 87 16.24 -8.36 0.01
N ASP A 88 15.87 -9.63 -0.12
CA ASP A 88 16.69 -10.66 -0.76
C ASP A 88 16.36 -10.82 -2.27
N LEU A 89 15.40 -10.03 -2.79
CA LEU A 89 14.84 -10.14 -4.14
C LEU A 89 14.32 -11.56 -4.46
N ASP A 90 13.83 -12.27 -3.44
CA ASP A 90 13.29 -13.62 -3.51
C ASP A 90 11.79 -13.60 -3.85
N ALA A 91 11.51 -13.36 -5.14
CA ALA A 91 10.15 -13.29 -5.65
C ALA A 91 9.42 -14.64 -5.48
N PHE A 92 8.18 -14.59 -4.97
CA PHE A 92 7.35 -15.79 -4.87
C PHE A 92 6.98 -16.36 -6.25
N SER A 93 6.73 -15.47 -7.22
CA SER A 93 6.50 -15.80 -8.62
C SER A 93 7.05 -14.68 -9.50
N VAL A 94 7.50 -15.06 -10.69
CA VAL A 94 7.96 -14.12 -11.72
C VAL A 94 7.11 -14.35 -12.96
N LYS A 95 6.49 -13.30 -13.46
CA LYS A 95 5.71 -13.30 -14.71
C LYS A 95 6.31 -12.26 -15.65
N THR A 96 6.64 -12.69 -16.86
CA THR A 96 7.03 -11.77 -17.93
C THR A 96 5.78 -11.34 -18.68
N LEU A 97 5.64 -10.03 -18.88
CA LEU A 97 4.55 -9.44 -19.65
C LEU A 97 5.11 -8.89 -20.95
N GLU A 98 4.52 -9.30 -22.06
CA GLU A 98 4.77 -8.67 -23.35
C GLU A 98 3.86 -7.44 -23.47
N VAL A 99 4.46 -6.26 -23.43
CA VAL A 99 3.73 -5.00 -23.43
C VAL A 99 4.07 -4.27 -24.73
N PRO A 100 3.10 -4.04 -25.64
CA PRO A 100 3.37 -3.30 -26.87
C PRO A 100 3.54 -1.81 -26.56
N PHE A 101 4.63 -1.21 -27.04
CA PHE A 101 4.88 0.24 -26.98
C PHE A 101 5.69 0.70 -28.19
N VAL A 102 5.68 2.00 -28.45
CA VAL A 102 6.58 2.64 -29.43
C VAL A 102 7.67 3.38 -28.68
N SER A 103 8.78 3.69 -29.37
CA SER A 103 9.86 4.49 -28.76
C SER A 103 9.30 5.82 -28.24
N GLY A 104 9.53 6.11 -26.96
CA GLY A 104 8.98 7.27 -26.28
C GLY A 104 9.18 7.18 -24.77
N PRO A 105 8.75 8.20 -24.02
CA PRO A 105 8.78 8.20 -22.56
C PRO A 105 7.92 7.08 -21.97
N ILE A 106 8.38 6.54 -20.85
CA ILE A 106 7.66 5.53 -20.05
C ILE A 106 7.71 5.93 -18.58
N SER A 107 6.71 5.51 -17.81
CA SER A 107 6.65 5.76 -16.36
C SER A 107 6.02 4.55 -15.65
N LEU A 108 6.64 4.10 -14.56
CA LEU A 108 6.14 3.00 -13.72
C LEU A 108 6.02 3.49 -12.27
N LEU A 109 4.79 3.63 -11.78
CA LEU A 109 4.52 4.04 -10.41
C LEU A 109 3.21 3.45 -9.91
N GLY A 110 3.17 3.04 -8.63
CA GLY A 110 1.94 2.62 -7.97
C GLY A 110 1.22 1.43 -8.64
N GLY A 111 1.95 0.58 -9.36
CA GLY A 111 1.36 -0.53 -10.12
C GLY A 111 0.76 -0.12 -11.46
N ILE A 112 0.99 1.10 -11.94
CA ILE A 112 0.59 1.55 -13.27
C ILE A 112 1.85 1.75 -14.11
N PHE A 113 1.87 1.16 -15.31
CA PHE A 113 2.91 1.36 -16.31
C PHE A 113 2.33 2.18 -17.47
N ALA A 114 2.66 3.47 -17.49
CA ALA A 114 2.31 4.39 -18.56
C ALA A 114 3.38 4.37 -19.65
N ARG A 115 2.94 4.34 -20.91
CA ARG A 115 3.84 4.22 -22.07
C ARG A 115 3.26 4.92 -23.29
N THR A 116 4.14 5.33 -24.21
CA THR A 116 3.71 5.78 -25.53
C THR A 116 3.26 4.59 -26.38
N VAL A 117 2.08 4.71 -27.00
CA VAL A 117 1.54 3.76 -27.98
C VAL A 117 1.21 4.50 -29.28
N ARG A 118 1.00 3.75 -30.36
CA ARG A 118 0.61 4.35 -31.64
C ARG A 118 -0.88 4.70 -31.61
N GLY A 119 -1.20 5.94 -31.95
CA GLY A 119 -2.58 6.39 -32.02
C GLY A 119 -3.32 5.88 -33.25
N SER A 120 -4.61 6.23 -33.33
CA SER A 120 -5.50 5.81 -34.42
C SER A 120 -5.03 6.29 -35.80
N ASN A 121 -4.40 7.47 -35.87
CA ASN A 121 -3.77 7.96 -37.09
C ASN A 121 -2.28 7.58 -37.13
N LYS A 122 -1.72 7.42 -38.34
CA LYS A 122 -0.31 7.00 -38.50
C LYS A 122 0.71 7.96 -37.88
N ARG A 123 0.39 9.22 -37.62
CA ARG A 123 1.32 10.21 -37.04
C ARG A 123 1.07 10.50 -35.57
N ASP A 124 -0.08 10.09 -35.05
CA ASP A 124 -0.49 10.44 -33.71
C ASP A 124 0.12 9.46 -32.71
N LEU A 125 0.56 9.99 -31.58
CA LEU A 125 0.97 9.21 -30.42
C LEU A 125 -0.15 9.26 -29.38
N ASP A 126 -0.42 8.10 -28.78
CA ASP A 126 -1.33 7.98 -27.65
C ASP A 126 -0.57 7.45 -26.43
N ILE A 127 -1.25 7.42 -25.29
CA ILE A 127 -0.71 6.88 -24.04
C ILE A 127 -1.47 5.62 -23.68
N GLY A 128 -0.75 4.51 -23.53
CA GLY A 128 -1.28 3.29 -22.96
C GLY A 128 -0.96 3.23 -21.47
N LEU A 129 -1.95 2.84 -20.66
CA LEU A 129 -1.84 2.62 -19.22
C LEU A 129 -2.04 1.13 -18.96
N LEU A 130 -0.97 0.45 -18.56
CA LEU A 130 -1.04 -0.94 -18.12
C LEU A 130 -1.16 -0.97 -16.60
N VAL A 131 -2.30 -1.44 -16.09
CA VAL A 131 -2.51 -1.65 -14.66
C VAL A 131 -2.00 -3.04 -14.30
N LEU A 132 -0.94 -3.08 -13.49
CA LEU A 132 -0.36 -4.31 -12.98
C LEU A 132 -1.32 -4.98 -11.97
N PRO A 133 -1.36 -6.32 -11.95
CA PRO A 133 -2.31 -7.04 -11.13
C PRO A 133 -2.05 -6.82 -9.64
N LYS A 134 -3.14 -6.63 -8.90
CA LYS A 134 -3.13 -6.67 -7.43
C LYS A 134 -3.35 -8.12 -6.98
N GLY A 135 -2.27 -8.90 -6.88
CA GLY A 135 -2.33 -10.33 -6.52
C GLY A 135 -2.44 -11.23 -7.75
N ASP A 136 -3.37 -12.20 -7.72
CA ASP A 136 -3.56 -13.20 -8.80
C ASP A 136 -4.47 -12.70 -9.95
N GLY A 137 -4.78 -11.40 -9.97
CA GLY A 137 -5.59 -10.81 -11.04
C GLY A 137 -4.89 -10.79 -12.40
N ASP A 138 -5.66 -10.50 -13.43
CA ASP A 138 -5.12 -10.21 -14.76
C ASP A 138 -4.61 -8.78 -14.86
N VAL A 139 -3.78 -8.55 -15.88
CA VAL A 139 -3.29 -7.22 -16.23
C VAL A 139 -4.37 -6.53 -17.06
N GLU A 140 -4.68 -5.28 -16.74
CA GLU A 140 -5.59 -4.46 -17.54
C GLU A 140 -4.78 -3.49 -18.41
N ASP A 141 -5.02 -3.49 -19.71
CA ASP A 141 -4.37 -2.58 -20.65
C ASP A 141 -5.40 -1.56 -21.16
N ILE A 142 -5.25 -0.31 -20.73
CA ILE A 142 -6.19 0.76 -20.96
C ILE A 142 -5.56 1.77 -21.90
N ILE A 143 -6.25 2.10 -22.98
CA ILE A 143 -5.91 3.24 -23.85
C ILE A 143 -7.01 4.29 -23.60
N PRO A 144 -6.71 5.41 -22.92
CA PRO A 144 -7.70 6.45 -22.67
C PRO A 144 -8.27 6.98 -23.99
N GLU A 145 -9.58 6.83 -24.17
CA GLU A 145 -10.26 7.27 -25.38
C GLU A 145 -10.44 8.80 -25.42
N GLY A 146 -10.46 9.36 -26.63
CA GLY A 146 -10.92 10.74 -26.85
C GLY A 146 -9.90 11.84 -26.57
N GLN A 147 -8.64 11.51 -26.29
CA GLN A 147 -7.60 12.50 -26.07
C GLN A 147 -6.48 12.38 -27.10
N ASN A 148 -6.26 13.45 -27.89
CA ASN A 148 -5.12 13.54 -28.79
C ASN A 148 -3.93 14.12 -28.01
N TRP A 149 -2.87 13.34 -27.86
CA TRP A 149 -1.67 13.74 -27.13
C TRP A 149 -0.59 14.39 -28.02
N GLY A 150 -0.89 14.59 -29.30
CA GLY A 150 0.01 15.19 -30.29
C GLY A 150 0.89 14.18 -31.02
N GLU A 151 1.79 14.68 -31.86
CA GLU A 151 2.74 13.86 -32.64
C GLU A 151 4.04 13.59 -31.87
N VAL A 152 4.32 14.35 -30.80
CA VAL A 152 5.56 14.25 -30.02
C VAL A 152 5.25 14.31 -28.52
N ILE A 153 5.54 13.22 -27.81
CA ILE A 153 5.48 13.14 -26.35
C ILE A 153 6.91 13.12 -25.82
N GLU A 154 7.31 14.15 -25.08
CA GLU A 154 8.66 14.29 -24.53
C GLU A 154 8.81 13.63 -23.16
N ALA A 155 7.78 13.74 -22.31
CA ALA A 155 7.80 13.18 -20.98
C ALA A 155 6.41 12.72 -20.53
N ILE A 156 6.41 11.67 -19.69
CA ILE A 156 5.24 11.14 -19.00
C ILE A 156 5.58 11.01 -17.52
N ALA A 157 4.71 11.52 -16.66
CA ALA A 157 4.74 11.30 -15.23
C ALA A 157 3.35 10.92 -14.73
N ILE A 158 3.28 10.01 -13.77
CA ILE A 158 2.02 9.54 -13.17
C ILE A 158 2.08 9.70 -11.66
N ASP A 159 0.94 10.02 -11.06
CA ASP A 159 0.68 9.95 -9.63
C ASP A 159 -0.68 9.26 -9.43
N PRO A 160 -0.69 7.92 -9.25
CA PRO A 160 -1.93 7.17 -9.05
C PRO A 160 -2.68 7.51 -7.76
N GLU A 161 -2.01 8.08 -6.75
CA GLU A 161 -2.67 8.44 -5.48
C GLU A 161 -3.55 9.68 -5.64
N GLN A 162 -3.21 10.56 -6.59
CA GLN A 162 -3.95 11.78 -6.91
C GLN A 162 -4.80 11.64 -8.17
N ASP A 163 -4.81 10.46 -8.81
CA ASP A 163 -5.44 10.23 -10.12
C ASP A 163 -4.92 11.20 -11.20
N LEU A 164 -3.59 11.42 -11.22
CA LEU A 164 -2.93 12.36 -12.12
C LEU A 164 -2.05 11.67 -13.15
N LEU A 165 -2.19 12.09 -14.41
CA LEU A 165 -1.29 11.82 -15.52
C LEU A 165 -0.82 13.15 -16.10
N VAL A 166 0.49 13.37 -16.08
CA VAL A 166 1.12 14.56 -16.65
C VAL A 166 1.88 14.17 -17.90
N VAL A 167 1.61 14.92 -18.97
CA VAL A 167 2.19 14.68 -20.29
C VAL A 167 2.77 15.98 -20.78
N VAL A 168 4.04 15.94 -21.19
CA VAL A 168 4.72 17.06 -21.80
C VAL A 168 4.85 16.78 -23.29
N ASN A 169 4.24 17.64 -24.09
CA ASN A 169 4.26 17.54 -25.55
C ASN A 169 5.41 18.39 -26.09
N GLY A 170 6.12 17.83 -27.06
CA GLY A 170 7.13 18.55 -27.81
C GLY A 170 6.51 19.35 -28.95
N VAL A 171 7.21 20.40 -29.38
CA VAL A 171 6.89 21.11 -30.62
C VAL A 171 7.76 20.54 -31.72
N GLN A 172 7.14 20.12 -32.82
CA GLN A 172 7.86 19.70 -34.02
C GLN A 172 8.66 20.90 -34.55
N GLN A 173 10.00 20.82 -34.55
CA GLN A 173 10.82 21.75 -35.32
C GLN A 173 10.77 21.31 -36.78
N GLU A 174 10.24 22.18 -37.65
CA GLU A 174 10.25 22.01 -39.12
C GLU A 174 11.66 21.91 -39.69
#